data_AF-A0AAD9INW1-F1
#
_entry.id   AF-A0AAD9INW1-F1
#
_cell.length_a   1.000
_cell.length_b   1.000
_cell.length_c   1.000
_cell.angle_alpha   90.00
_cell.angle_beta   90.00
_cell.angle_gamma   90.00
#
_symmetry.space_group_name_H-M   'P 1'
#
loop_
_entity.id
_entity.type
_entity.pdbx_description
1 polymer ?
#
loop_
_entity_poly.entity_id
_entity_poly.type
_entity_poly.pdbx_seq_one_letter_code
_entity_poly.pdbx_strand_id
1 'polypeptide(L)'
;MAQKADMLDVEEVDGSDAVRSPEEAADDRSPEAYLLSLLKKVLGGDLEPQKLVAAIAAYDGRLQLEGSALALRLADAVWLAWAELEGSQDAEKKERLLAGLQHCLQGKLLSKRELLLTAESDLLEEAGIIVSRETWRRKEIRVNTKLVYQQRKFNLLREESEGYAKLTTLLHQSGAGRLTAETVPQVARDVLALIGFFDLDPNRVVSVLLGAWAEQAHNEAFLQLLAEFKQAEFKQVLGWEFERGVGSPHRDGLYQITNRLLEAGHVTLEEIMPHLDPPDDEFKAKLAQAGEELNAAVAKIGTVNLVEQGDRSTPGQFGLGRLTLDAQPLLDAFAHAAGQGNQKLALLAATLKGGLTAPARQLLAWAAAVGVEDVAAFPSVCDALLARLAAQLREHEPGAALGADALDTLSLIGLHLNRDVRVLTKLLRALRAALEGPAAAESRQQVCVGGWCLHALWTNSEGRHRL
;
A
#
# COMPACT_ATOMS: atom_id res chain seq x y z
N MET A 1 53.03 17.17 26.38
CA MET A 1 53.87 15.96 26.35
C MET A 1 53.86 15.44 24.93
N ALA A 2 55.01 15.55 24.27
CA ALA A 2 55.26 15.12 22.91
C ALA A 2 56.20 13.92 22.94
N GLN A 3 55.95 12.91 22.10
CA GLN A 3 56.87 11.86 21.65
C GLN A 3 56.32 11.50 20.24
N LYS A 4 56.91 11.87 19.08
CA LYS A 4 58.23 11.53 18.49
C LYS A 4 58.52 10.02 18.61
N ALA A 5 58.32 9.24 17.55
CA ALA A 5 59.19 9.04 16.38
C ALA A 5 60.47 8.27 16.73
N ASP A 6 60.63 7.08 16.14
CA ASP A 6 61.87 6.41 15.71
C ASP A 6 61.44 5.15 14.91
N MET A 7 61.76 4.97 13.62
CA MET A 7 63.07 4.95 12.95
C MET A 7 63.91 3.75 13.42
N LEU A 8 63.94 2.71 12.59
CA LEU A 8 64.91 1.62 12.65
C LEU A 8 65.56 1.49 11.29
N ASP A 9 66.71 2.15 11.16
CA ASP A 9 67.78 1.84 10.23
C ASP A 9 68.33 0.43 10.57
N VAL A 10 68.42 -0.47 9.59
CA VAL A 10 69.65 -0.79 8.82
C VAL A 10 70.83 -1.14 9.73
N GLU A 11 71.08 -2.45 9.88
CA GLU A 11 72.44 -2.98 10.08
C GLU A 11 72.77 -3.95 8.93
N GLU A 12 73.86 -3.62 8.25
CA GLU A 12 74.59 -4.45 7.30
C GLU A 12 75.21 -5.66 8.01
N VAL A 13 75.20 -6.82 7.34
CA VAL A 13 76.25 -7.83 7.52
C VAL A 13 76.75 -8.28 6.15
N ASP A 14 78.06 -8.11 5.99
CA ASP A 14 78.92 -8.36 4.84
C ASP A 14 78.75 -9.71 4.13
N GLY A 15 78.81 -9.64 2.80
CA GLY A 15 79.90 -10.22 2.02
C GLY A 15 80.11 -11.74 2.05
N SER A 16 79.58 -12.43 1.04
CA SER A 16 80.42 -13.39 0.32
C SER A 16 80.17 -13.30 -1.18
N ASP A 17 81.22 -12.88 -1.89
CA ASP A 17 81.35 -12.89 -3.33
C ASP A 17 81.17 -14.30 -3.88
N ALA A 18 80.02 -14.54 -4.51
CA ALA A 18 79.89 -15.55 -5.54
C ALA A 18 79.75 -14.81 -6.87
N VAL A 19 80.89 -14.68 -7.55
CA VAL A 19 81.03 -14.29 -8.95
C VAL A 19 79.95 -15.00 -9.77
N ARG A 20 78.90 -14.27 -10.18
CA ARG A 20 77.89 -14.76 -11.12
C ARG A 20 78.32 -14.43 -12.54
N SER A 21 78.48 -15.49 -13.32
CA SER A 21 78.83 -15.50 -14.74
C SER A 21 77.78 -14.77 -15.60
N PRO A 22 78.13 -14.24 -16.79
CA PRO A 22 77.25 -13.39 -17.60
C PRO A 22 76.12 -14.11 -18.37
N GLU A 23 75.82 -15.38 -18.08
CA GLU A 23 74.90 -16.21 -18.89
C GLU A 23 73.52 -16.44 -18.25
N GLU A 24 73.22 -15.90 -17.06
CA GLU A 24 71.93 -16.05 -16.35
C GLU A 24 71.00 -14.81 -16.45
N ALA A 25 71.00 -14.10 -17.59
CA ALA A 25 70.19 -12.88 -17.77
C ALA A 25 68.86 -13.09 -18.54
N ALA A 26 68.44 -14.33 -18.77
CA ALA A 26 67.27 -14.64 -19.59
C ALA A 26 66.42 -15.77 -18.97
N ASP A 27 65.79 -15.51 -17.83
CA ASP A 27 64.73 -16.37 -17.30
C ASP A 27 63.48 -15.58 -16.95
N ASP A 28 62.35 -16.16 -17.31
CA ASP A 28 60.98 -15.64 -17.35
C ASP A 28 60.48 -15.21 -15.96
N ARG A 29 60.52 -13.90 -15.69
CA ARG A 29 59.73 -13.30 -14.60
C ARG A 29 58.34 -13.01 -15.15
N SER A 30 57.36 -13.83 -14.75
CA SER A 30 55.89 -13.76 -14.97
C SER A 30 55.37 -13.23 -16.33
N PRO A 31 54.34 -13.87 -16.93
CA PRO A 31 53.79 -13.43 -18.22
C PRO A 31 53.33 -11.95 -18.20
N GLU A 32 52.87 -11.47 -17.05
CA GLU A 32 52.49 -10.08 -16.82
C GLU A 32 53.68 -9.10 -16.89
N ALA A 33 54.82 -9.44 -16.29
CA ALA A 33 55.99 -8.57 -16.30
C ALA A 33 56.63 -8.53 -17.69
N TYR A 34 56.56 -9.63 -18.46
CA TYR A 34 56.95 -9.62 -19.86
C TYR A 34 56.05 -8.72 -20.70
N LEU A 35 54.72 -8.85 -20.60
CA LEU A 35 53.76 -8.00 -21.32
C LEU A 35 53.93 -6.53 -20.95
N LEU A 36 54.12 -6.22 -19.67
CA LEU A 36 54.39 -4.86 -19.20
C LEU A 36 55.72 -4.33 -19.78
N SER A 37 56.76 -5.16 -19.84
CA SER A 37 58.06 -4.76 -20.41
C SER A 37 57.95 -4.45 -21.91
N LEU A 38 57.13 -5.19 -22.65
CA LEU A 38 56.84 -4.92 -24.06
C LEU A 38 56.09 -3.59 -24.21
N LEU A 39 55.06 -3.35 -23.39
CA LEU A 39 54.32 -2.09 -23.39
C LEU A 39 55.23 -0.91 -23.02
N LYS A 40 56.12 -1.05 -22.04
CA LYS A 40 57.12 -0.01 -21.68
C LYS A 40 58.09 0.30 -22.82
N LYS A 41 58.50 -0.70 -23.61
CA LYS A 41 59.30 -0.50 -24.84
C LYS A 41 58.52 0.23 -25.94
N VAL A 42 57.22 -0.03 -26.07
CA VAL A 42 56.34 0.74 -26.97
C VAL A 42 56.20 2.19 -26.51
N LEU A 43 56.06 2.42 -25.20
CA LEU A 43 56.00 3.77 -24.62
C LEU A 43 57.31 4.54 -24.82
N GLY A 44 58.46 3.87 -24.68
CA GLY A 44 59.79 4.44 -24.91
C GLY A 44 60.11 4.76 -26.37
N GLY A 45 59.34 4.22 -27.32
CA GLY A 45 59.59 4.36 -28.77
C GLY A 45 60.58 3.34 -29.34
N ASP A 46 61.10 2.43 -28.51
CA ASP A 46 62.02 1.36 -28.92
C ASP A 46 61.32 0.27 -29.75
N LEU A 47 59.99 0.18 -29.66
CA LEU A 47 59.17 -0.77 -30.40
C LEU A 47 58.01 -0.05 -31.11
N GLU A 48 57.90 -0.25 -32.43
CA GLU A 48 56.76 0.26 -33.20
C GLU A 48 55.45 -0.45 -32.77
N PRO A 49 54.33 0.28 -32.59
CA PRO A 49 53.04 -0.28 -32.14
C PRO A 49 52.53 -1.45 -33.00
N GLN A 50 52.86 -1.48 -34.29
CA GLN A 50 52.47 -2.56 -35.22
C GLN A 50 53.15 -3.90 -34.90
N LYS A 51 54.38 -3.85 -34.34
CA LYS A 51 55.18 -5.04 -34.02
C LYS A 51 54.76 -5.68 -32.68
N LEU A 52 53.93 -4.99 -31.89
CA LEU A 52 53.41 -5.48 -30.61
C LEU A 52 52.61 -6.78 -30.78
N VAL A 53 51.74 -6.85 -31.80
CA VAL A 53 50.92 -8.04 -32.09
C VAL A 53 51.80 -9.25 -32.43
N ALA A 54 52.84 -9.06 -33.24
CA ALA A 54 53.78 -10.12 -33.62
C ALA A 54 54.64 -10.57 -32.43
N ALA A 55 55.05 -9.64 -31.57
CA ALA A 55 55.82 -9.95 -30.36
C ALA A 55 55.00 -10.72 -29.32
N ILE A 56 53.71 -10.40 -29.17
CA ILE A 56 52.79 -11.12 -28.29
C ILE A 56 52.47 -12.51 -28.86
N ALA A 57 52.24 -12.62 -30.17
CA ALA A 57 52.01 -13.92 -30.84
C ALA A 57 53.24 -14.85 -30.76
N ALA A 58 54.45 -14.30 -30.85
CA ALA A 58 55.69 -15.07 -30.66
C ALA A 58 55.88 -15.53 -29.20
N TYR A 59 55.32 -14.80 -28.24
CA TYR A 59 55.37 -15.14 -26.81
C TYR A 59 54.28 -16.14 -26.41
N ASP A 60 53.09 -16.06 -27.00
CA ASP A 60 51.97 -16.99 -26.78
C ASP A 60 52.37 -18.44 -27.13
N GLY A 61 53.17 -18.61 -28.20
CA GLY A 61 53.74 -19.91 -28.58
C GLY A 61 54.67 -20.55 -27.54
N ARG A 62 55.14 -19.81 -26.53
CA ARG A 62 55.98 -20.32 -25.44
C ARG A 62 55.20 -20.68 -24.17
N LEU A 63 54.04 -20.06 -23.96
CA LEU A 63 53.29 -20.13 -22.70
C LEU A 63 52.07 -21.07 -22.75
N GLN A 64 51.61 -21.48 -23.94
CA GLN A 64 50.45 -22.37 -24.12
C GLN A 64 49.21 -21.94 -23.30
N LEU A 65 49.00 -20.63 -23.12
CA LEU A 65 47.86 -20.12 -22.37
C LEU A 65 46.60 -20.19 -23.23
N GLU A 66 45.46 -20.50 -22.61
CA GLU A 66 44.16 -20.35 -23.29
C GLU A 66 43.97 -18.89 -23.69
N GLY A 67 43.52 -18.64 -24.94
CA GLY A 67 43.47 -17.28 -25.50
C GLY A 67 42.69 -16.26 -24.68
N SER A 68 41.71 -16.68 -23.86
CA SER A 68 40.97 -15.77 -22.96
C SER A 68 41.80 -15.29 -21.77
N ALA A 69 42.69 -16.13 -21.24
CA ALA A 69 43.54 -15.77 -20.11
C ALA A 69 44.62 -14.78 -20.53
N LEU A 70 45.21 -14.97 -21.72
CA LEU A 70 46.19 -14.03 -22.28
C LEU A 70 45.56 -12.65 -22.55
N ALA A 71 44.32 -12.61 -23.05
CA ALA A 71 43.61 -11.37 -23.31
C ALA A 71 43.32 -10.58 -22.02
N LEU A 72 42.91 -11.25 -20.94
CA LEU A 72 42.72 -10.62 -19.62
C LEU A 72 44.04 -10.07 -19.05
N ARG A 73 45.12 -10.85 -19.09
CA ARG A 73 46.44 -10.42 -18.61
C ARG A 73 47.00 -9.26 -19.42
N LEU A 74 46.76 -9.25 -20.72
CA LEU A 74 47.13 -8.13 -21.59
C LEU A 74 46.30 -6.89 -21.27
N ALA A 75 45.01 -7.04 -21.00
CA ALA A 75 44.14 -5.93 -20.57
C ALA A 75 44.61 -5.33 -19.24
N ASP A 76 45.02 -6.16 -18.28
CA ASP A 76 45.59 -5.71 -16.99
C ASP A 76 46.92 -4.96 -17.19
N ALA A 77 47.82 -5.48 -18.04
CA ALA A 77 49.09 -4.85 -18.34
C ALA A 77 48.92 -3.50 -19.06
N VAL A 78 47.93 -3.40 -19.96
CA VAL A 78 47.53 -2.15 -20.62
C VAL A 78 46.96 -1.16 -19.61
N TRP A 79 46.09 -1.60 -18.71
CA TRP A 79 45.54 -0.75 -17.65
C TRP A 79 46.67 -0.21 -16.75
N LEU A 80 47.62 -1.04 -16.34
CA LEU A 80 48.76 -0.61 -15.52
C LEU A 80 49.63 0.41 -16.27
N ALA A 81 49.90 0.16 -17.57
CA ALA A 81 50.64 1.09 -18.41
C ALA A 81 49.91 2.43 -18.62
N TRP A 82 48.57 2.41 -18.68
CA TRP A 82 47.74 3.61 -18.72
C TRP A 82 47.79 4.38 -17.40
N ALA A 83 47.64 3.70 -16.27
CA ALA A 83 47.68 4.30 -14.94
C ALA A 83 49.04 4.97 -14.65
N GLU A 84 50.16 4.40 -15.12
CA GLU A 84 51.49 5.03 -15.03
C GLU A 84 51.58 6.35 -15.84
N LEU A 85 50.74 6.53 -16.88
CA LEU A 85 50.68 7.74 -17.70
C LEU A 85 49.63 8.75 -17.20
N GLU A 86 48.77 8.34 -16.26
CA GLU A 86 47.66 9.11 -15.72
C GLU A 86 48.19 10.14 -14.70
N GLY A 87 48.85 11.18 -15.22
CA GLY A 87 49.55 12.20 -14.45
C GLY A 87 50.74 12.81 -15.19
N SER A 88 51.25 12.15 -16.23
CA SER A 88 52.26 12.71 -17.13
C SER A 88 51.61 13.53 -18.25
N GLN A 89 52.23 14.65 -18.65
CA GLN A 89 51.80 15.46 -19.81
C GLN A 89 52.29 14.90 -21.16
N ASP A 90 52.85 13.69 -21.19
CA ASP A 90 53.42 13.06 -22.38
C ASP A 90 52.32 12.55 -23.35
N ALA A 91 51.77 13.45 -24.16
CA ALA A 91 50.75 13.13 -25.17
C ALA A 91 51.23 12.08 -26.20
N GLU A 92 52.51 12.11 -26.58
CA GLU A 92 53.10 11.15 -27.53
C GLU A 92 53.07 9.70 -27.01
N LYS A 93 53.29 9.50 -25.71
CA LYS A 93 53.30 8.17 -25.09
C LYS A 93 51.89 7.60 -25.04
N LYS A 94 50.89 8.43 -24.77
CA LYS A 94 49.47 8.06 -24.81
C LYS A 94 49.04 7.65 -26.21
N GLU A 95 49.40 8.43 -27.23
CA GLU A 95 49.08 8.11 -28.62
C GLU A 95 49.71 6.78 -29.08
N ARG A 96 50.97 6.51 -28.71
CA ARG A 96 51.64 5.23 -28.99
C ARG A 96 50.96 4.04 -28.31
N LEU A 97 50.51 4.20 -27.06
CA LEU A 97 49.78 3.16 -26.34
C LEU A 97 48.41 2.88 -26.97
N LEU A 98 47.66 3.93 -27.33
CA LEU A 98 46.37 3.81 -28.01
C LEU A 98 46.51 3.15 -29.39
N ALA A 99 47.55 3.49 -30.16
CA ALA A 99 47.85 2.83 -31.43
C ALA A 99 48.17 1.34 -31.22
N GLY A 100 48.96 1.00 -30.19
CA GLY A 100 49.25 -0.38 -29.81
C GLY A 100 47.97 -1.16 -29.44
N LEU A 101 47.10 -0.56 -28.64
CA LEU A 101 45.81 -1.12 -28.28
C LEU A 101 44.90 -1.35 -29.50
N GLN A 102 44.81 -0.39 -30.41
CA GLN A 102 44.04 -0.53 -31.65
C GLN A 102 44.55 -1.70 -32.50
N HIS A 103 45.87 -1.88 -32.60
CA HIS A 103 46.44 -3.04 -33.30
C HIS A 103 46.18 -4.36 -32.57
N CYS A 104 46.20 -4.39 -31.22
CA CYS A 104 45.82 -5.57 -30.45
C CYS A 104 44.33 -5.93 -30.60
N LEU A 105 43.45 -4.94 -30.72
CA LEU A 105 42.02 -5.13 -31.02
C LEU A 105 41.80 -5.65 -32.45
N GLN A 106 42.52 -5.11 -33.44
CA GLN A 106 42.48 -5.58 -34.83
C GLN A 106 43.02 -7.01 -34.98
N GLY A 107 44.08 -7.33 -34.23
CA GLY A 107 44.70 -8.66 -34.19
C GLY A 107 43.89 -9.71 -33.42
N LYS A 108 42.73 -9.36 -32.85
CA LYS A 108 41.88 -10.22 -31.99
C LYS A 108 42.61 -10.80 -30.77
N LEU A 109 43.71 -10.18 -30.35
CA LEU A 109 44.41 -10.52 -29.09
C LEU A 109 43.68 -9.94 -27.87
N LEU A 110 42.93 -8.85 -28.08
CA LEU A 110 42.03 -8.23 -27.11
C LEU A 110 40.64 -8.12 -27.71
N SER A 111 39.62 -8.35 -26.90
CA SER A 111 38.24 -8.05 -27.20
C SER A 111 37.77 -6.84 -26.41
N LYS A 112 36.71 -6.19 -26.92
CA LYS A 112 36.01 -5.13 -26.19
C LYS A 112 35.53 -5.58 -24.81
N ARG A 113 35.25 -6.87 -24.62
CA ARG A 113 34.77 -7.41 -23.34
C ARG A 113 35.85 -7.38 -22.27
N GLU A 114 37.08 -7.80 -22.58
CA GLU A 114 38.16 -7.79 -21.57
C GLU A 114 38.49 -6.38 -21.12
N LEU A 115 38.57 -5.42 -22.05
CA LEU A 115 38.84 -4.03 -21.70
C LEU A 115 37.71 -3.42 -20.85
N LEU A 116 36.45 -3.77 -21.10
CA LEU A 116 35.34 -3.31 -20.25
C LEU A 116 35.35 -3.91 -18.83
N LEU A 117 36.10 -4.99 -18.59
CA LEU A 117 36.21 -5.62 -17.27
C LEU A 117 37.32 -5.00 -16.41
N THR A 118 38.37 -4.43 -17.04
CA THR A 118 39.60 -4.03 -16.33
C THR A 118 39.95 -2.55 -16.52
N ALA A 119 39.58 -1.93 -17.65
CA ALA A 119 40.00 -0.57 -17.98
C ALA A 119 39.11 0.52 -17.36
N GLU A 120 39.72 1.67 -17.09
CA GLU A 120 39.03 2.86 -16.58
C GLU A 120 38.28 3.63 -17.67
N SER A 121 37.32 4.46 -17.21
CA SER A 121 36.46 5.24 -18.11
C SER A 121 37.21 6.20 -19.05
N ASP A 122 38.39 6.69 -18.65
CA ASP A 122 39.23 7.56 -19.48
C ASP A 122 39.87 6.79 -20.65
N LEU A 123 40.58 5.70 -20.34
CA LEU A 123 41.17 4.81 -21.35
C LEU A 123 40.12 4.29 -22.34
N LEU A 124 38.94 3.94 -21.86
CA LEU A 124 37.86 3.43 -22.71
C LEU A 124 37.34 4.48 -23.71
N GLU A 125 37.32 5.76 -23.33
CA GLU A 125 36.89 6.86 -24.20
C GLU A 125 37.96 7.18 -25.24
N GLU A 126 39.22 7.31 -24.82
CA GLU A 126 40.35 7.57 -25.73
C GLU A 126 40.61 6.40 -26.69
N ALA A 127 40.34 5.17 -26.27
CA ALA A 127 40.37 3.99 -27.13
C ALA A 127 39.19 3.88 -28.11
N GLY A 128 38.20 4.78 -28.03
CA GLY A 128 36.98 4.75 -28.86
C GLY A 128 36.04 3.58 -28.54
N ILE A 129 36.18 2.95 -27.37
CA ILE A 129 35.36 1.80 -26.94
C ILE A 129 34.02 2.28 -26.39
N ILE A 130 34.02 3.41 -25.68
CA ILE A 130 32.83 4.12 -25.22
C ILE A 130 32.75 5.49 -25.90
N VAL A 131 31.53 6.01 -26.07
CA VAL A 131 31.29 7.27 -26.78
C VAL A 131 31.53 8.50 -25.89
N SER A 132 31.25 8.39 -24.59
CA SER A 132 31.43 9.49 -23.65
C SER A 132 31.68 8.97 -22.24
N ARG A 133 32.76 9.43 -21.60
CA ARG A 133 33.10 9.12 -20.20
C ARG A 133 31.99 9.51 -19.24
N GLU A 134 31.39 10.69 -19.41
CA GLU A 134 30.34 11.18 -18.51
C GLU A 134 29.11 10.27 -18.53
N THR A 135 28.67 9.86 -19.72
CA THR A 135 27.51 8.98 -19.87
C THR A 135 27.78 7.59 -19.28
N TRP A 136 29.00 7.08 -19.46
CA TRP A 136 29.44 5.81 -18.91
C TRP A 136 29.46 5.85 -17.38
N ARG A 137 30.07 6.88 -16.79
CA ARG A 137 30.13 7.06 -15.34
C ARG A 137 28.74 7.19 -14.71
N ARG A 138 27.81 7.92 -15.35
CA ARG A 138 26.40 7.98 -14.90
C ARG A 138 25.74 6.60 -14.93
N LYS A 139 26.01 5.80 -15.95
CA LYS A 139 25.48 4.43 -16.08
C LYS A 139 26.08 3.51 -15.02
N GLU A 140 27.39 3.58 -14.81
CA GLU A 140 28.12 2.85 -13.78
C GLU A 140 27.58 3.16 -12.39
N ILE A 141 27.46 4.45 -12.04
CA ILE A 141 26.86 4.87 -10.75
C ILE A 141 25.46 4.29 -10.61
N ARG A 142 24.63 4.34 -11.65
CA ARG A 142 23.26 3.79 -11.61
C ARG A 142 23.26 2.28 -11.38
N VAL A 143 24.13 1.54 -12.07
CA VAL A 143 24.24 0.08 -11.94
C VAL A 143 24.76 -0.29 -10.56
N ASN A 144 25.85 0.33 -10.09
CA ASN A 144 26.42 0.07 -8.77
C ASN A 144 25.43 0.44 -7.66
N THR A 145 24.77 1.59 -7.78
CA THR A 145 23.73 2.01 -6.84
C THR A 145 22.59 0.99 -6.80
N LYS A 146 22.14 0.52 -7.97
CA LYS A 146 21.10 -0.50 -8.07
C LYS A 146 21.54 -1.82 -7.44
N LEU A 147 22.74 -2.29 -7.73
CA LEU A 147 23.27 -3.56 -7.22
C LEU A 147 23.47 -3.53 -5.69
N VAL A 148 23.90 -2.40 -5.15
CA VAL A 148 24.27 -2.28 -3.73
C VAL A 148 23.07 -1.90 -2.85
N TYR A 149 22.22 -0.96 -3.30
CA TYR A 149 21.17 -0.39 -2.46
C TYR A 149 19.76 -0.88 -2.76
N GLN A 150 19.52 -1.50 -3.92
CA GLN A 150 18.18 -2.03 -4.19
C GLN A 150 17.99 -3.33 -3.44
N GLN A 151 17.12 -3.31 -2.43
CA GLN A 151 16.66 -4.53 -1.78
C GLN A 151 15.82 -5.35 -2.76
N ARG A 152 16.09 -6.66 -2.81
CA ARG A 152 15.24 -7.61 -3.51
C ARG A 152 13.98 -7.79 -2.67
N LYS A 153 12.89 -7.18 -3.11
CA LYS A 153 11.60 -7.19 -2.44
C LYS A 153 10.53 -7.19 -3.52
N PHE A 154 9.75 -8.26 -3.60
CA PHE A 154 8.75 -8.42 -4.65
C PHE A 154 7.39 -7.91 -4.16
N ASN A 155 6.95 -6.80 -4.74
CA ASN A 155 5.72 -6.11 -4.34
C ASN A 155 4.53 -6.47 -5.25
N LEU A 156 4.79 -6.88 -6.49
CA LEU A 156 3.73 -7.20 -7.43
C LEU A 156 3.44 -8.69 -7.48
N LEU A 157 2.16 -9.05 -7.60
CA LEU A 157 1.73 -10.45 -7.66
C LEU A 157 2.33 -11.24 -8.83
N ARG A 158 2.67 -10.54 -9.92
CA ARG A 158 3.28 -11.13 -11.12
C ARG A 158 4.79 -11.37 -11.00
N GLU A 159 5.44 -10.73 -10.03
CA GLU A 159 6.88 -10.89 -9.81
C GLU A 159 7.15 -12.24 -9.15
N GLU A 160 6.41 -12.56 -8.08
CA GLU A 160 6.52 -13.83 -7.35
C GLU A 160 5.14 -14.47 -7.14
N SER A 161 4.59 -15.02 -8.22
CA SER A 161 3.24 -15.60 -8.21
C SER A 161 3.11 -16.81 -7.28
N GLU A 162 4.17 -17.61 -7.11
CA GLU A 162 4.17 -18.76 -6.20
C GLU A 162 4.08 -18.32 -4.73
N GLY A 163 4.89 -17.34 -4.32
CA GLY A 163 4.91 -16.84 -2.95
C GLY A 163 3.55 -16.25 -2.55
N TYR A 164 2.97 -15.42 -3.40
CA TYR A 164 1.63 -14.85 -3.16
C TYR A 164 0.51 -15.89 -3.24
N ALA A 165 0.60 -16.89 -4.11
CA ALA A 165 -0.39 -17.98 -4.16
C ALA A 165 -0.37 -18.82 -2.87
N LYS A 166 0.83 -19.16 -2.37
CA LYS A 166 1.00 -19.87 -1.10
C LYS A 166 0.48 -19.06 0.09
N LEU A 167 0.78 -17.75 0.13
CA LEU A 167 0.25 -16.84 1.15
C LEU A 167 -1.29 -16.81 1.13
N THR A 168 -1.90 -16.55 -0.03
CA THR A 168 -3.36 -16.51 -0.13
C THR A 168 -4.00 -17.85 0.26
N THR A 169 -3.39 -18.96 -0.13
CA THR A 169 -3.88 -20.30 0.23
C THR A 169 -3.81 -20.52 1.73
N LEU A 170 -2.71 -20.12 2.38
CA LEU A 170 -2.53 -20.21 3.84
C LEU A 170 -3.61 -19.44 4.61
N LEU A 171 -3.99 -18.26 4.14
CA LEU A 171 -4.99 -17.40 4.80
C LEU A 171 -6.44 -17.86 4.62
N HIS A 172 -6.71 -18.69 3.60
CA HIS A 172 -8.04 -19.23 3.29
C HIS A 172 -8.18 -20.71 3.64
N GLN A 173 -7.26 -21.27 4.43
CA GLN A 173 -7.34 -22.66 4.86
C GLN A 173 -8.63 -22.94 5.65
N SER A 174 -9.17 -24.13 5.43
CA SER A 174 -10.38 -24.63 6.10
C SER A 174 -10.05 -25.89 6.92
N GLY A 175 -10.89 -26.21 7.91
CA GLY A 175 -10.69 -27.36 8.78
C GLY A 175 -9.54 -27.17 9.77
N ALA A 176 -8.65 -28.15 9.89
CA ALA A 176 -7.56 -28.14 10.88
C ALA A 176 -6.50 -27.05 10.66
N GLY A 177 -6.37 -26.52 9.43
CA GLY A 177 -5.47 -25.42 9.10
C GLY A 177 -6.11 -24.04 9.19
N ARG A 178 -7.39 -23.95 9.60
CA ARG A 178 -8.10 -22.67 9.67
C ARG A 178 -7.39 -21.71 10.62
N LEU A 179 -7.30 -20.44 10.23
CA LEU A 179 -6.85 -19.38 11.13
C LEU A 179 -7.86 -19.21 12.27
N THR A 180 -7.45 -19.59 13.47
CA THR A 180 -8.16 -19.45 14.74
C THR A 180 -7.18 -18.90 15.77
N ALA A 181 -7.66 -18.42 16.91
CA ALA A 181 -6.80 -17.87 17.97
C ALA A 181 -5.67 -18.84 18.40
N GLU A 182 -5.91 -20.15 18.33
CA GLU A 182 -4.92 -21.18 18.68
C GLU A 182 -3.86 -21.38 17.60
N THR A 183 -4.22 -21.20 16.33
CA THR A 183 -3.31 -21.43 15.19
C THR A 183 -2.54 -20.18 14.76
N VAL A 184 -2.90 -18.98 15.27
CA VAL A 184 -2.21 -17.71 14.96
C VAL A 184 -0.68 -17.82 15.07
N PRO A 185 -0.08 -18.36 16.15
CA PRO A 185 1.38 -18.40 16.27
C PRO A 185 2.05 -19.27 15.20
N GLN A 186 1.37 -20.34 14.76
CA GLN A 186 1.87 -21.18 13.67
C GLN A 186 1.77 -20.45 12.33
N VAL A 187 0.60 -19.87 12.03
CA VAL A 187 0.38 -19.15 10.78
C VAL A 187 1.29 -17.92 10.67
N ALA A 188 1.53 -17.19 11.76
CA ALA A 188 2.47 -16.08 11.79
C ALA A 188 3.89 -16.50 11.40
N ARG A 189 4.38 -17.63 11.95
CA ARG A 189 5.69 -18.20 11.57
C ARG A 189 5.72 -18.59 10.11
N ASP A 190 4.66 -19.20 9.60
CA ASP A 190 4.57 -19.63 8.20
C ASP A 190 4.53 -18.41 7.24
N VAL A 191 3.81 -17.34 7.59
CA VAL A 191 3.79 -16.09 6.82
C VAL A 191 5.17 -15.43 6.81
N LEU A 192 5.84 -15.33 7.97
CA LEU A 192 7.20 -14.78 8.05
C LEU A 192 8.21 -15.63 7.28
N ALA A 193 8.06 -16.96 7.28
CA ALA A 193 8.86 -17.87 6.49
C ALA A 193 8.65 -17.66 4.98
N LEU A 194 7.40 -17.43 4.54
CA LEU A 194 7.09 -17.10 3.14
C LEU A 194 7.69 -15.75 2.73
N ILE A 195 7.63 -14.74 3.60
CA ILE A 195 8.26 -13.44 3.37
C ILE A 195 9.77 -13.60 3.15
N GLY A 196 10.44 -14.36 4.03
CA GLY A 196 11.89 -14.56 3.93
C GLY A 196 12.33 -15.48 2.79
N PHE A 197 11.53 -16.50 2.44
CA PHE A 197 11.90 -17.46 1.39
C PHE A 197 11.69 -16.91 -0.02
N PHE A 198 10.60 -16.16 -0.23
CA PHE A 198 10.24 -15.59 -1.54
C PHE A 198 10.58 -14.10 -1.67
N ASP A 199 11.31 -13.52 -0.72
CA ASP A 199 11.62 -12.07 -0.69
C ASP A 199 10.35 -11.19 -0.88
N LEU A 200 9.22 -11.56 -0.26
CA LEU A 200 7.96 -10.84 -0.45
C LEU A 200 7.99 -9.47 0.23
N ASP A 201 7.27 -8.51 -0.34
CA ASP A 201 7.09 -7.21 0.30
C ASP A 201 6.16 -7.31 1.53
N PRO A 202 6.61 -7.01 2.77
CA PRO A 202 5.74 -7.10 3.95
C PRO A 202 4.52 -6.17 3.90
N ASN A 203 4.62 -5.00 3.28
CA ASN A 203 3.48 -4.09 3.14
C ASN A 203 2.44 -4.67 2.18
N ARG A 204 2.90 -5.37 1.12
CA ARG A 204 2.02 -6.09 0.23
C ARG A 204 1.39 -7.30 0.90
N VAL A 205 2.14 -8.02 1.73
CA VAL A 205 1.60 -9.13 2.53
C VAL A 205 0.51 -8.63 3.46
N VAL A 206 0.68 -7.48 4.13
CA VAL A 206 -0.38 -6.86 4.93
C VAL A 206 -1.62 -6.52 4.08
N SER A 207 -1.45 -5.98 2.87
CA SER A 207 -2.55 -5.76 1.93
C SER A 207 -3.33 -7.04 1.60
N VAL A 208 -2.62 -8.16 1.34
CA VAL A 208 -3.25 -9.47 1.09
C VAL A 208 -3.94 -10.01 2.35
N LEU A 209 -3.34 -9.81 3.53
CA LEU A 209 -3.92 -10.17 4.83
C LEU A 209 -5.23 -9.42 5.09
N LEU A 210 -5.25 -8.11 4.86
CA LEU A 210 -6.45 -7.27 5.01
C LEU A 210 -7.54 -7.68 4.02
N GLY A 211 -7.17 -8.03 2.78
CA GLY A 211 -8.11 -8.58 1.80
C GLY A 211 -8.74 -9.90 2.27
N ALA A 212 -7.92 -10.85 2.73
CA ALA A 212 -8.39 -12.13 3.27
C ALA A 212 -9.27 -11.95 4.52
N TRP A 213 -8.94 -10.97 5.36
CA TRP A 213 -9.73 -10.65 6.55
C TRP A 213 -11.05 -9.97 6.18
N ALA A 214 -11.09 -9.10 5.17
CA ALA A 214 -12.34 -8.50 4.69
C ALA A 214 -13.31 -9.57 4.17
N GLU A 215 -12.83 -10.63 3.54
CA GLU A 215 -13.65 -11.78 3.13
C GLU A 215 -14.15 -12.61 4.33
N GLN A 216 -13.42 -12.57 5.45
CA GLN A 216 -13.69 -13.33 6.67
C GLN A 216 -13.85 -12.40 7.88
N ALA A 217 -14.65 -11.34 7.74
CA ALA A 217 -14.72 -10.23 8.70
C ALA A 217 -15.12 -10.66 10.13
N HIS A 218 -15.76 -11.83 10.29
CA HIS A 218 -16.12 -12.41 11.58
C HIS A 218 -14.93 -13.05 12.33
N ASN A 219 -13.79 -13.25 11.66
CA ASN A 219 -12.64 -13.93 12.23
C ASN A 219 -11.68 -12.94 12.92
N GLU A 220 -11.80 -12.79 14.23
CA GLU A 220 -10.94 -11.88 15.02
C GLU A 220 -9.49 -12.36 15.14
N ALA A 221 -9.17 -13.61 14.75
CA ALA A 221 -7.80 -14.13 14.81
C ALA A 221 -6.83 -13.37 13.88
N PHE A 222 -7.34 -12.75 12.81
CA PHE A 222 -6.55 -11.89 11.93
C PHE A 222 -5.99 -10.66 12.66
N LEU A 223 -6.69 -10.13 13.65
CA LEU A 223 -6.22 -9.00 14.45
C LEU A 223 -4.95 -9.36 15.23
N GLN A 224 -4.90 -10.57 15.80
CA GLN A 224 -3.73 -11.08 16.49
C GLN A 224 -2.56 -11.32 15.52
N LEU A 225 -2.85 -11.84 14.32
CA LEU A 225 -1.83 -12.03 13.28
C LEU A 225 -1.24 -10.69 12.79
N LEU A 226 -2.07 -9.65 12.67
CA LEU A 226 -1.62 -8.31 12.27
C LEU A 226 -0.73 -7.65 13.32
N ALA A 227 -0.86 -8.02 14.61
CA ALA A 227 -0.02 -7.46 15.66
C ALA A 227 1.48 -7.77 15.49
N GLU A 228 1.82 -8.80 14.71
CA GLU A 228 3.21 -9.17 14.35
C GLU A 228 3.85 -8.21 13.33
N PHE A 229 3.04 -7.36 12.68
CA PHE A 229 3.50 -6.42 11.63
C PHE A 229 3.64 -4.99 12.14
N LYS A 230 4.40 -4.18 11.41
CA LYS A 230 4.60 -2.75 11.73
C LYS A 230 3.31 -1.96 11.48
N GLN A 231 2.70 -1.50 12.57
CA GLN A 231 1.40 -0.82 12.56
C GLN A 231 1.41 0.56 11.87
N ALA A 232 2.55 1.24 11.84
CA ALA A 232 2.67 2.59 11.27
C ALA A 232 2.24 2.69 9.80
N GLU A 233 2.36 1.59 9.05
CA GLU A 233 2.04 1.52 7.62
C GLU A 233 0.57 1.17 7.35
N PHE A 234 -0.18 0.73 8.37
CA PHE A 234 -1.55 0.23 8.18
C PHE A 234 -2.49 1.28 7.61
N LYS A 235 -2.34 2.55 7.99
CA LYS A 235 -3.14 3.66 7.44
C LYS A 235 -3.00 3.81 5.92
N GLN A 236 -1.78 3.72 5.40
CA GLN A 236 -1.53 3.85 3.97
C GLN A 236 -2.03 2.64 3.21
N VAL A 237 -1.82 1.44 3.75
CA VAL A 237 -2.30 0.19 3.15
C VAL A 237 -3.83 0.16 3.12
N LEU A 238 -4.50 0.51 4.21
CA LEU A 238 -5.96 0.61 4.26
C LEU A 238 -6.49 1.66 3.28
N GLY A 239 -5.88 2.84 3.23
CA GLY A 239 -6.27 3.89 2.29
C GLY A 239 -6.22 3.40 0.84
N TRP A 240 -5.15 2.70 0.48
CA TRP A 240 -5.02 2.11 -0.86
C TRP A 240 -6.03 0.98 -1.12
N GLU A 241 -6.41 0.19 -0.11
CA GLU A 241 -7.49 -0.79 -0.25
C GLU A 241 -8.87 -0.12 -0.40
N PHE A 242 -9.11 1.03 0.23
CA PHE A 242 -10.32 1.82 0.02
C PHE A 242 -10.40 2.40 -1.40
N GLU A 243 -9.29 2.90 -1.94
CA GLU A 243 -9.18 3.37 -3.33
C GLU A 243 -9.46 2.23 -4.33
N ARG A 244 -8.90 1.04 -4.09
CA ARG A 244 -9.11 -0.14 -4.95
C ARG A 244 -10.47 -0.79 -4.77
N GLY A 245 -11.07 -0.65 -3.60
CA GLY A 245 -12.35 -1.22 -3.23
C GLY A 245 -13.53 -0.63 -3.99
N VAL A 246 -13.34 0.42 -4.80
CA VAL A 246 -14.40 1.09 -5.56
C VAL A 246 -15.05 0.16 -6.61
N GLY A 247 -15.99 -0.65 -6.16
CA GLY A 247 -16.92 -1.48 -6.94
C GLY A 247 -16.99 -2.93 -6.46
N SER A 248 -16.19 -3.27 -5.45
CA SER A 248 -16.00 -4.65 -4.98
C SER A 248 -17.12 -5.13 -4.03
N PRO A 249 -17.55 -6.41 -4.12
CA PRO A 249 -18.47 -7.03 -3.16
C PRO A 249 -17.88 -7.15 -1.74
N HIS A 250 -16.56 -7.03 -1.58
CA HIS A 250 -15.87 -7.16 -0.29
C HIS A 250 -15.79 -5.86 0.52
N ARG A 251 -16.44 -4.78 0.05
CA ARG A 251 -16.47 -3.47 0.73
C ARG A 251 -17.03 -3.54 2.15
N ASP A 252 -18.12 -4.30 2.34
CA ASP A 252 -18.77 -4.40 3.65
C ASP A 252 -17.84 -5.04 4.69
N GLY A 253 -16.99 -5.97 4.26
CA GLY A 253 -15.93 -6.54 5.09
C GLY A 253 -14.86 -5.53 5.42
N LEU A 254 -14.43 -4.71 4.45
CA LEU A 254 -13.41 -3.68 4.65
C LEU A 254 -13.81 -2.65 5.72
N TYR A 255 -15.08 -2.20 5.72
CA TYR A 255 -15.56 -1.29 6.77
C TYR A 255 -15.64 -1.96 8.15
N GLN A 256 -16.01 -3.25 8.21
CA GLN A 256 -16.05 -4.01 9.47
C GLN A 256 -14.65 -4.18 10.06
N ILE A 257 -13.67 -4.60 9.26
CA ILE A 257 -12.29 -4.76 9.75
C ILE A 257 -11.66 -3.41 10.11
N THR A 258 -12.01 -2.34 9.40
CA THR A 258 -11.55 -0.98 9.74
C THR A 258 -12.10 -0.55 11.10
N ASN A 259 -13.38 -0.83 11.39
CA ASN A 259 -13.92 -0.60 12.73
C ASN A 259 -13.17 -1.41 13.79
N ARG A 260 -12.83 -2.69 13.53
CA ARG A 260 -12.03 -3.50 14.47
C ARG A 260 -10.63 -2.93 14.70
N LEU A 261 -9.97 -2.42 13.66
CA LEU A 261 -8.66 -1.79 13.79
C LEU A 261 -8.71 -0.47 14.57
N LEU A 262 -9.79 0.30 14.41
CA LEU A 262 -10.07 1.51 15.20
C LEU A 262 -10.33 1.15 16.67
N GLU A 263 -11.12 0.10 16.94
CA GLU A 263 -11.40 -0.40 18.30
C GLU A 263 -10.13 -0.89 19.01
N ALA A 264 -9.24 -1.57 18.28
CA ALA A 264 -7.96 -2.05 18.79
C ALA A 264 -6.90 -0.93 18.94
N GLY A 265 -7.15 0.26 18.39
CA GLY A 265 -6.23 1.40 18.44
C GLY A 265 -5.01 1.28 17.52
N HIS A 266 -5.03 0.37 16.54
CA HIS A 266 -3.94 0.22 15.57
C HIS A 266 -3.92 1.33 14.52
N VAL A 267 -5.08 1.96 14.28
CA VAL A 267 -5.22 3.10 13.37
C VAL A 267 -6.16 4.10 14.01
N THR A 268 -5.92 5.39 13.80
CA THR A 268 -6.81 6.46 14.28
C THR A 268 -7.75 6.95 13.18
N LEU A 269 -8.92 7.47 13.57
CA LEU A 269 -9.88 7.99 12.59
C LEU A 269 -9.31 9.17 11.79
N GLU A 270 -8.56 10.05 12.46
CA GLU A 270 -7.89 11.21 11.84
C GLU A 270 -6.95 10.81 10.70
N GLU A 271 -6.30 9.64 10.83
CA GLU A 271 -5.39 9.12 9.81
C GLU A 271 -6.11 8.48 8.62
N ILE A 272 -7.30 7.89 8.81
CA ILE A 272 -8.04 7.22 7.74
C ILE A 272 -8.90 8.20 6.96
N MET A 273 -9.49 9.20 7.62
CA MET A 273 -10.44 10.14 7.00
C MET A 273 -9.95 10.79 5.69
N PRO A 274 -8.67 11.18 5.53
CA PRO A 274 -8.15 11.74 4.27
C PRO A 274 -8.11 10.74 3.11
N HIS A 275 -8.10 9.43 3.40
CA HIS A 275 -8.04 8.37 2.39
C HIS A 275 -9.42 7.89 1.94
N LEU A 276 -10.51 8.41 2.52
CA LEU A 276 -11.88 7.99 2.21
C LEU A 276 -12.54 8.90 1.19
N ASP A 277 -13.16 8.28 0.20
CA ASP A 277 -13.92 8.97 -0.84
C ASP A 277 -15.41 9.10 -0.50
N PRO A 278 -16.09 10.18 -0.94
CA PRO A 278 -15.55 11.38 -1.58
C PRO A 278 -14.92 12.38 -0.58
N PRO A 279 -14.13 13.34 -1.06
CA PRO A 279 -13.67 14.47 -0.24
C PRO A 279 -14.85 15.29 0.30
N ASP A 280 -14.64 15.96 1.44
CA ASP A 280 -15.72 16.63 2.18
C ASP A 280 -16.42 17.73 1.36
N ASP A 281 -15.67 18.47 0.55
CA ASP A 281 -16.22 19.55 -0.27
C ASP A 281 -17.13 19.04 -1.40
N GLU A 282 -16.73 17.93 -2.04
CA GLU A 282 -17.55 17.29 -3.07
C GLU A 282 -18.83 16.71 -2.45
N PHE A 283 -18.72 16.12 -1.26
CA PHE A 283 -19.89 15.59 -0.57
C PHE A 283 -20.87 16.70 -0.17
N LYS A 284 -20.38 17.83 0.35
CA LYS A 284 -21.22 19.02 0.65
C LYS A 284 -21.94 19.53 -0.60
N ALA A 285 -21.24 19.60 -1.73
CA ALA A 285 -21.85 20.02 -2.99
C ALA A 285 -22.95 19.07 -3.45
N LYS A 286 -22.73 17.75 -3.37
CA LYS A 286 -23.74 16.73 -3.69
C LYS A 286 -24.96 16.83 -2.77
N LEU A 287 -24.73 17.04 -1.48
CA LEU A 287 -25.81 17.17 -0.49
C LEU A 287 -26.65 18.44 -0.73
N ALA A 288 -26.01 19.56 -1.06
CA ALA A 288 -26.69 20.80 -1.43
C ALA A 288 -27.51 20.66 -2.72
N GLN A 289 -26.91 20.11 -3.78
CA GLN A 289 -27.60 19.87 -5.05
C GLN A 289 -28.81 18.96 -4.87
N ALA A 290 -28.63 17.83 -4.18
CA ALA A 290 -29.73 16.91 -3.95
C ALA A 290 -30.82 17.56 -3.06
N GLY A 291 -30.45 18.49 -2.16
CA GLY A 291 -31.39 19.23 -1.33
C GLY A 291 -32.24 20.20 -2.15
N GLU A 292 -31.64 20.87 -3.15
CA GLU A 292 -32.37 21.68 -4.11
C GLU A 292 -33.33 20.85 -4.97
N GLU A 293 -32.90 19.67 -5.42
CA GLU A 293 -33.74 18.73 -6.17
C GLU A 293 -34.92 18.23 -5.33
N LEU A 294 -34.68 17.90 -4.06
CA LEU A 294 -35.71 17.52 -3.11
C LEU A 294 -36.71 18.66 -2.89
N ASN A 295 -36.24 19.89 -2.65
CA ASN A 295 -37.10 21.06 -2.48
C ASN A 295 -37.95 21.33 -3.74
N ALA A 296 -37.36 21.18 -4.93
CA ALA A 296 -38.08 21.29 -6.19
C ALA A 296 -39.11 20.17 -6.39
N ALA A 297 -38.82 18.96 -5.93
CA ALA A 297 -39.74 17.83 -5.99
C ALA A 297 -40.89 17.97 -4.97
N VAL A 298 -40.60 18.41 -3.75
CA VAL A 298 -41.59 18.71 -2.71
C VAL A 298 -42.49 19.88 -3.13
N ALA A 299 -41.95 20.91 -3.79
CA ALA A 299 -42.75 22.01 -4.34
C ALA A 299 -43.75 21.54 -5.44
N LYS A 300 -43.48 20.40 -6.09
CA LYS A 300 -44.40 19.78 -7.06
C LYS A 300 -45.47 18.91 -6.39
N ILE A 301 -45.30 18.53 -5.12
CA ILE A 301 -46.33 17.83 -4.35
C ILE A 301 -47.50 18.81 -4.16
N GLY A 302 -48.69 18.41 -4.65
CA GLY A 302 -49.91 19.21 -4.55
C GLY A 302 -50.20 20.10 -5.76
N THR A 303 -49.27 20.25 -6.72
CA THR A 303 -49.60 20.85 -8.03
C THR A 303 -50.26 19.82 -8.94
N VAL A 304 -51.56 20.02 -9.23
CA VAL A 304 -52.30 19.21 -10.19
C VAL A 304 -51.97 19.70 -11.61
N ASN A 305 -51.22 18.91 -12.37
CA ASN A 305 -51.10 19.13 -13.82
C ASN A 305 -52.43 18.77 -14.49
N LEU A 306 -53.24 19.78 -14.83
CA LEU A 306 -54.52 19.61 -15.55
C LEU A 306 -54.35 19.28 -17.05
N VAL A 307 -53.11 19.08 -17.52
CA VAL A 307 -52.78 18.89 -18.94
C VAL A 307 -51.84 17.69 -19.12
N GLU A 308 -52.19 16.53 -18.58
CA GLU A 308 -51.84 15.30 -19.29
C GLU A 308 -53.00 15.01 -20.25
N GLN A 309 -52.81 15.32 -21.54
CA GLN A 309 -53.66 14.78 -22.59
C GLN A 309 -53.48 13.26 -22.56
N GLY A 310 -54.33 12.59 -21.79
CA GLY A 310 -54.45 11.14 -21.81
C GLY A 310 -54.68 10.69 -23.24
N ASP A 311 -53.86 9.74 -23.67
CA ASP A 311 -54.01 9.06 -24.95
C ASP A 311 -55.44 8.51 -25.03
N ARG A 312 -56.23 8.98 -26.00
CA ARG A 312 -57.68 8.73 -26.10
C ARG A 312 -58.01 7.33 -26.62
N SER A 313 -57.46 6.28 -26.00
CA SER A 313 -57.63 4.91 -26.48
C SER A 313 -58.63 4.06 -25.69
N THR A 314 -59.28 4.56 -24.64
CA THR A 314 -60.43 3.87 -24.01
C THR A 314 -61.49 4.84 -23.45
N PRO A 315 -62.77 4.71 -23.84
CA PRO A 315 -63.84 5.53 -23.27
C PRO A 315 -64.26 4.97 -21.90
N GLY A 316 -64.01 5.73 -20.84
CA GLY A 316 -64.51 5.44 -19.49
C GLY A 316 -63.53 5.64 -18.34
N GLN A 317 -62.25 5.90 -18.60
CA GLN A 317 -61.27 6.14 -17.54
C GLN A 317 -60.90 7.63 -17.49
N PHE A 318 -61.57 8.36 -16.61
CA PHE A 318 -61.05 9.66 -16.15
C PHE A 318 -59.78 9.37 -15.36
N GLY A 319 -58.63 9.78 -15.89
CA GLY A 319 -57.36 9.71 -15.20
C GLY A 319 -57.38 10.64 -13.99
N LEU A 320 -57.68 10.09 -12.81
CA LEU A 320 -57.30 10.73 -11.56
C LEU A 320 -55.78 10.65 -11.48
N GLY A 321 -55.10 11.75 -11.80
CA GLY A 321 -53.66 11.88 -11.58
C GLY A 321 -53.32 11.43 -10.16
N ARG A 322 -52.35 10.52 -10.02
CA ARG A 322 -51.96 9.97 -8.73
C ARG A 322 -51.35 11.09 -7.88
N LEU A 323 -52.11 11.63 -6.94
CA LEU A 323 -51.61 12.58 -5.96
C LEU A 323 -50.67 11.83 -5.00
N THR A 324 -49.36 11.96 -5.21
CA THR A 324 -48.35 11.58 -4.20
C THR A 324 -48.37 12.63 -3.09
N LEU A 325 -49.14 12.35 -2.03
CA LEU A 325 -49.24 13.19 -0.82
C LEU A 325 -48.12 12.92 0.19
N ASP A 326 -47.26 11.93 -0.09
CA ASP A 326 -46.22 11.48 0.84
C ASP A 326 -44.84 11.93 0.36
N ALA A 327 -44.13 12.67 1.21
CA ALA A 327 -42.77 13.16 0.95
C ALA A 327 -41.68 12.14 1.34
N GLN A 328 -42.02 11.11 2.12
CA GLN A 328 -41.10 10.04 2.54
C GLN A 328 -40.37 9.36 1.36
N PRO A 329 -41.04 8.93 0.28
CA PRO A 329 -40.35 8.28 -0.84
C PRO A 329 -39.40 9.21 -1.60
N LEU A 330 -39.62 10.53 -1.56
CA LEU A 330 -38.69 11.50 -2.14
C LEU A 330 -37.47 11.72 -1.24
N LEU A 331 -37.67 11.74 0.08
CA LEU A 331 -36.58 11.80 1.07
C LEU A 331 -35.69 10.56 0.99
N ASP A 332 -36.29 9.38 0.82
CA ASP A 332 -35.55 8.12 0.64
C ASP A 332 -34.75 8.12 -0.66
N ALA A 333 -35.33 8.62 -1.75
CA ALA A 333 -34.63 8.76 -3.04
C ALA A 333 -33.48 9.77 -2.96
N PHE A 334 -33.69 10.90 -2.29
CA PHE A 334 -32.65 11.90 -2.00
C PHE A 334 -31.50 11.29 -1.20
N ALA A 335 -31.81 10.64 -0.07
CA ALA A 335 -30.80 10.06 0.80
C ALA A 335 -30.04 8.92 0.11
N HIS A 336 -30.71 8.15 -0.74
CA HIS A 336 -30.05 7.16 -1.58
C HIS A 336 -29.10 7.84 -2.57
N ALA A 337 -29.56 8.84 -3.35
CA ALA A 337 -28.75 9.52 -4.35
C ALA A 337 -27.54 10.26 -3.75
N ALA A 338 -27.73 10.95 -2.62
CA ALA A 338 -26.68 11.71 -1.95
C ALA A 338 -25.69 10.81 -1.19
N GLY A 339 -26.15 9.67 -0.66
CA GLY A 339 -25.34 8.75 0.15
C GLY A 339 -24.68 7.60 -0.61
N GLN A 340 -25.13 7.32 -1.83
CA GLN A 340 -24.64 6.18 -2.61
C GLN A 340 -23.15 6.32 -2.91
N GLY A 341 -22.38 5.32 -2.49
CA GLY A 341 -20.93 5.26 -2.74
C GLY A 341 -20.08 6.08 -1.77
N ASN A 342 -20.66 6.77 -0.79
CA ASN A 342 -19.89 7.48 0.22
C ASN A 342 -19.29 6.50 1.25
N GLN A 343 -17.97 6.39 1.24
CA GLN A 343 -17.23 5.47 2.11
C GLN A 343 -17.28 5.90 3.57
N LYS A 344 -17.35 7.21 3.86
CA LYS A 344 -17.43 7.75 5.23
C LYS A 344 -18.75 7.38 5.90
N LEU A 345 -19.86 7.46 5.16
CA LEU A 345 -21.18 7.03 5.65
C LEU A 345 -21.24 5.51 5.84
N ALA A 346 -20.59 4.74 4.95
CA ALA A 346 -20.51 3.28 5.10
C ALA A 346 -19.64 2.85 6.29
N LEU A 347 -18.53 3.56 6.56
CA LEU A 347 -17.73 3.36 7.76
C LEU A 347 -18.51 3.74 9.03
N LEU A 348 -19.28 4.84 8.99
CA LEU A 348 -20.20 5.20 10.07
C LEU A 348 -21.23 4.09 10.32
N ALA A 349 -21.83 3.52 9.26
CA ALA A 349 -22.74 2.40 9.40
C ALA A 349 -22.05 1.16 10.03
N ALA A 350 -20.81 0.86 9.66
CA ALA A 350 -20.07 -0.27 10.24
C ALA A 350 -19.70 -0.04 11.72
N THR A 351 -19.24 1.16 12.08
CA THR A 351 -18.90 1.52 13.47
C THR A 351 -20.14 1.51 14.37
N LEU A 352 -21.29 2.00 13.88
CA LEU A 352 -22.55 1.99 14.61
C LEU A 352 -23.11 0.59 14.87
N LYS A 353 -22.80 -0.40 14.03
CA LYS A 353 -23.13 -1.81 14.31
C LYS A 353 -22.35 -2.33 15.52
N GLY A 354 -21.09 -1.89 15.70
CA GLY A 354 -20.24 -2.25 16.84
C GLY A 354 -20.57 -1.52 18.15
N GLY A 355 -21.19 -0.34 18.07
CA GLY A 355 -21.69 0.42 19.22
C GLY A 355 -21.42 1.93 19.11
N LEU A 356 -21.78 2.71 20.14
CA LEU A 356 -21.43 4.15 20.24
C LEU A 356 -20.01 4.35 20.78
N THR A 357 -19.05 3.75 20.11
CA THR A 357 -17.62 3.87 20.42
C THR A 357 -17.12 5.29 20.14
N ALA A 358 -15.94 5.66 20.65
CA ALA A 358 -15.36 6.98 20.39
C ALA A 358 -15.22 7.31 18.88
N PRO A 359 -14.80 6.38 18.00
CA PRO A 359 -14.80 6.60 16.56
C PRO A 359 -16.18 6.90 15.97
N ALA A 360 -17.22 6.19 16.42
CA ALA A 360 -18.59 6.44 15.96
C ALA A 360 -19.06 7.86 16.34
N ARG A 361 -18.74 8.32 17.56
CA ARG A 361 -19.08 9.68 18.00
C ARG A 361 -18.35 10.76 17.21
N GLN A 362 -17.07 10.52 16.87
CA GLN A 362 -16.30 11.43 16.03
C GLN A 362 -16.86 11.50 14.60
N LEU A 363 -17.27 10.36 14.02
CA LEU A 363 -17.93 10.32 12.71
C LEU A 363 -19.32 10.99 12.73
N LEU A 364 -20.08 10.87 13.83
CA LEU A 364 -21.33 11.60 14.01
C LEU A 364 -21.09 13.12 14.12
N ALA A 365 -20.04 13.54 14.83
CA ALA A 365 -19.65 14.95 14.89
C ALA A 365 -19.20 15.49 13.52
N TRP A 366 -18.47 14.68 12.74
CA TRP A 366 -18.13 14.99 11.35
C TRP A 366 -19.39 15.15 10.49
N ALA A 367 -20.35 14.22 10.59
CA ALA A 367 -21.60 14.30 9.84
C ALA A 367 -22.36 15.61 10.15
N ALA A 368 -22.46 15.97 11.43
CA ALA A 368 -23.05 17.24 11.85
C ALA A 368 -22.28 18.45 11.29
N ALA A 369 -20.94 18.43 11.29
CA ALA A 369 -20.11 19.51 10.76
C ALA A 369 -20.23 19.67 9.23
N VAL A 370 -20.54 18.59 8.52
CA VAL A 370 -20.77 18.60 7.08
C VAL A 370 -22.17 19.11 6.71
N GLY A 371 -23.09 19.21 7.67
CA GLY A 371 -24.48 19.63 7.46
C GLY A 371 -25.46 18.47 7.30
N VAL A 372 -25.09 17.26 7.71
CA VAL A 372 -26.02 16.14 7.83
C VAL A 372 -26.72 16.25 9.20
N GLU A 373 -27.93 16.81 9.22
CA GLU A 373 -28.74 16.89 10.43
C GLU A 373 -29.42 15.55 10.77
N ASP A 374 -29.86 14.81 9.74
CA ASP A 374 -30.49 13.50 9.89
C ASP A 374 -29.62 12.39 9.28
N VAL A 375 -28.83 11.75 10.13
CA VAL A 375 -27.93 10.65 9.73
C VAL A 375 -28.72 9.39 9.35
N ALA A 376 -29.90 9.19 9.95
CA ALA A 376 -30.75 8.04 9.69
C ALA A 376 -31.54 8.15 8.37
N ALA A 377 -31.53 9.32 7.72
CA ALA A 377 -32.01 9.46 6.35
C ALA A 377 -31.30 8.47 5.40
N PHE A 378 -29.99 8.28 5.59
CA PHE A 378 -29.18 7.37 4.77
C PHE A 378 -29.50 5.89 5.05
N PRO A 379 -29.88 5.09 4.03
CA PRO A 379 -30.31 3.70 4.23
C PRO A 379 -29.29 2.82 4.96
N SER A 380 -28.01 2.89 4.58
CA SER A 380 -26.95 2.06 5.18
C SER A 380 -26.77 2.31 6.68
N VAL A 381 -26.89 3.57 7.10
CA VAL A 381 -26.78 3.97 8.51
C VAL A 381 -28.06 3.62 9.26
N CYS A 382 -29.23 3.84 8.64
CA CYS A 382 -30.51 3.45 9.21
C CYS A 382 -30.57 1.93 9.50
N ASP A 383 -30.17 1.11 8.53
CA ASP A 383 -30.16 -0.35 8.68
C ASP A 383 -29.20 -0.80 9.78
N ALA A 384 -28.04 -0.15 9.91
CA ALA A 384 -27.10 -0.38 11.00
C ALA A 384 -27.69 -0.05 12.38
N LEU A 385 -28.33 1.12 12.51
CA LEU A 385 -28.98 1.55 13.75
C LEU A 385 -30.16 0.64 14.12
N LEU A 386 -30.98 0.24 13.15
CA LEU A 386 -32.10 -0.68 13.36
C LEU A 386 -31.61 -2.07 13.76
N ALA A 387 -30.55 -2.59 13.12
CA ALA A 387 -29.95 -3.86 13.50
C ALA A 387 -29.39 -3.85 14.93
N ARG A 388 -28.79 -2.72 15.34
CA ARG A 388 -28.32 -2.51 16.71
C ARG A 388 -29.48 -2.44 17.71
N LEU A 389 -30.51 -1.64 17.43
CA LEU A 389 -31.70 -1.58 18.27
C LEU A 389 -32.37 -2.96 18.39
N ALA A 390 -32.40 -3.74 17.31
CA ALA A 390 -32.91 -5.11 17.31
C ALA A 390 -32.07 -6.07 18.17
N ALA A 391 -30.75 -5.86 18.28
CA ALA A 391 -29.88 -6.62 19.17
C ALA A 391 -30.13 -6.22 20.63
N GLN A 392 -30.16 -4.92 20.94
CA GLN A 392 -30.46 -4.42 22.28
C GLN A 392 -31.83 -4.87 22.80
N LEU A 393 -32.86 -4.85 21.93
CA LEU A 393 -34.20 -5.34 22.27
C LEU A 393 -34.30 -6.87 22.39
N ARG A 394 -33.34 -7.65 21.85
CA ARG A 394 -33.27 -9.11 22.06
C ARG A 394 -32.70 -9.46 23.43
N GLU A 395 -31.74 -8.66 23.90
CA GLU A 395 -31.09 -8.83 25.20
C GLU A 395 -31.90 -8.22 26.35
N HIS A 396 -32.94 -7.45 26.04
CA HIS A 396 -33.79 -6.78 27.02
C HIS A 396 -34.70 -7.75 27.77
N GLU A 397 -34.61 -7.76 29.10
CA GLU A 397 -35.52 -8.51 29.97
C GLU A 397 -36.93 -7.89 30.00
N PRO A 398 -38.02 -8.67 29.92
CA PRO A 398 -39.36 -8.13 29.93
C PRO A 398 -39.68 -7.44 31.28
N GLY A 399 -39.94 -6.13 31.24
CA GLY A 399 -40.29 -5.30 32.41
C GLY A 399 -39.19 -4.38 32.92
N ALA A 400 -37.96 -4.47 32.41
CA ALA A 400 -36.89 -3.52 32.70
C ALA A 400 -37.08 -2.19 31.94
N ALA A 401 -36.48 -1.11 32.42
CA ALA A 401 -36.40 0.15 31.68
C ALA A 401 -35.41 0.02 30.52
N LEU A 402 -35.70 0.69 29.39
CA LEU A 402 -34.78 0.79 28.27
C LEU A 402 -33.47 1.44 28.74
N GLY A 403 -32.34 0.77 28.48
CA GLY A 403 -31.01 1.31 28.81
C GLY A 403 -30.70 2.61 28.06
N ALA A 404 -29.85 3.46 28.64
CA ALA A 404 -29.44 4.73 28.06
C ALA A 404 -28.92 4.58 26.62
N ASP A 405 -28.14 3.52 26.33
CA ASP A 405 -27.62 3.24 24.99
C ASP A 405 -28.72 2.95 23.95
N ALA A 406 -29.86 2.40 24.37
CA ALA A 406 -31.00 2.16 23.49
C ALA A 406 -31.77 3.46 23.23
N LEU A 407 -31.87 4.34 24.23
CA LEU A 407 -32.45 5.68 24.08
C LEU A 407 -31.61 6.56 23.16
N ASP A 408 -30.28 6.52 23.29
CA ASP A 408 -29.37 7.23 22.38
C ASP A 408 -29.54 6.72 20.95
N THR A 409 -29.65 5.40 20.76
CA THR A 409 -29.88 4.79 19.44
C THR A 409 -31.23 5.21 18.86
N LEU A 410 -32.29 5.25 19.67
CA LEU A 410 -33.62 5.73 19.26
C LEU A 410 -33.60 7.22 18.89
N SER A 411 -32.84 8.03 19.61
CA SER A 411 -32.68 9.47 19.31
C SER A 411 -32.05 9.70 17.93
N LEU A 412 -31.12 8.83 17.53
CA LEU A 412 -30.45 8.88 16.22
C LEU A 412 -31.32 8.34 15.09
N ILE A 413 -32.19 7.36 15.35
CA ILE A 413 -33.12 6.81 14.34
C ILE A 413 -34.26 7.79 14.04
N GLY A 414 -34.77 8.46 15.08
CA GLY A 414 -35.83 9.45 14.95
C GLY A 414 -37.07 8.91 14.24
N LEU A 415 -37.42 9.53 13.11
CA LEU A 415 -38.63 9.24 12.33
C LEU A 415 -38.52 8.00 11.44
N HIS A 416 -37.31 7.47 11.22
CA HIS A 416 -37.04 6.35 10.30
C HIS A 416 -37.30 4.98 10.91
N LEU A 417 -37.83 4.93 12.13
CA LEU A 417 -38.21 3.68 12.81
C LEU A 417 -39.32 2.92 12.05
N ASN A 418 -40.07 3.62 11.19
CA ASN A 418 -41.09 3.05 10.32
C ASN A 418 -40.53 2.15 9.20
N ARG A 419 -39.23 2.24 8.87
CA ARG A 419 -38.60 1.40 7.84
C ARG A 419 -38.54 -0.08 8.22
N ASP A 420 -38.42 -0.41 9.51
CA ASP A 420 -38.51 -1.80 10.00
C ASP A 420 -39.64 -1.98 11.03
N VAL A 421 -40.79 -2.43 10.52
CA VAL A 421 -42.00 -2.73 11.31
C VAL A 421 -41.74 -3.78 12.40
N ARG A 422 -40.77 -4.69 12.22
CA ARG A 422 -40.47 -5.74 13.21
C ARG A 422 -39.81 -5.15 14.44
N VAL A 423 -38.86 -4.23 14.24
CA VAL A 423 -38.16 -3.52 15.31
C VAL A 423 -39.14 -2.61 16.05
N LEU A 424 -39.96 -1.86 15.32
CA LEU A 424 -41.02 -1.04 15.88
C LEU A 424 -41.99 -1.85 16.75
N THR A 425 -42.46 -3.00 16.26
CA THR A 425 -43.38 -3.86 17.01
C THR A 425 -42.73 -4.41 18.29
N LYS A 426 -41.43 -4.77 18.23
CA LYS A 426 -40.69 -5.23 19.42
C LYS A 426 -40.50 -4.11 20.44
N LEU A 427 -40.18 -2.90 19.98
CA LEU A 427 -40.08 -1.71 20.84
C LEU A 427 -41.39 -1.44 21.55
N LEU A 428 -42.51 -1.45 20.83
CA LEU A 428 -43.85 -1.23 21.41
C LEU A 428 -44.20 -2.30 22.46
N ARG A 429 -43.82 -3.56 22.24
CA ARG A 429 -44.00 -4.63 23.24
C ARG A 429 -43.12 -4.43 24.47
N ALA A 430 -41.87 -4.01 24.29
CA ALA A 430 -40.96 -3.72 25.40
C ALA A 430 -41.46 -2.54 26.25
N LEU A 431 -41.88 -1.45 25.59
CA LEU A 431 -42.48 -0.28 26.27
C LEU A 431 -43.77 -0.64 27.00
N ARG A 432 -44.64 -1.45 26.38
CA ARG A 432 -45.86 -1.94 27.04
C ARG A 432 -45.53 -2.77 28.28
N ALA A 433 -44.57 -3.68 28.19
CA ALA A 433 -44.16 -4.50 29.32
C ALA A 433 -43.53 -3.68 30.46
N ALA A 434 -42.77 -2.62 30.13
CA ALA A 434 -42.23 -1.68 31.11
C ALA A 434 -43.33 -0.87 31.82
N LEU A 435 -44.40 -0.50 31.09
CA LEU A 435 -45.55 0.23 31.64
C LEU A 435 -46.52 -0.64 32.45
N GLU A 436 -46.65 -1.93 32.11
CA GLU A 436 -47.56 -2.89 32.78
C GLU A 436 -46.88 -3.68 33.92
N GLY A 437 -45.56 -3.58 34.09
CA GLY A 437 -44.78 -4.29 35.12
C GLY A 437 -44.88 -3.71 36.55
N PRO A 438 -44.43 -4.45 37.58
CA PRO A 438 -44.56 -4.05 39.00
C PRO A 438 -43.79 -2.77 39.38
N ALA A 439 -42.84 -2.31 38.54
CA ALA A 439 -42.13 -1.04 38.69
C ALA A 439 -42.97 0.21 38.31
N ALA A 440 -44.17 0.02 37.74
CA ALA A 440 -45.09 1.11 37.39
C ALA A 440 -45.74 1.78 38.62
N ALA A 441 -45.62 1.20 39.82
CA ALA A 441 -46.14 1.78 41.05
C ALA A 441 -45.25 2.92 41.61
N GLU A 442 -43.94 2.86 41.40
CA GLU A 442 -42.99 3.88 41.92
C GLU A 442 -42.58 4.93 40.88
N SER A 443 -42.65 4.62 39.58
CA SER A 443 -42.18 5.50 38.49
C SER A 443 -43.23 6.48 37.95
N ARG A 444 -44.45 6.54 38.53
CA ARG A 444 -45.47 7.53 38.16
C ARG A 444 -45.11 8.99 38.48
N GLN A 445 -43.99 9.25 39.17
CA GLN A 445 -43.58 10.60 39.56
C GLN A 445 -42.30 11.13 38.89
N GLN A 446 -41.55 10.33 38.13
CA GLN A 446 -40.30 10.80 37.51
C GLN A 446 -40.08 10.18 36.12
N VAL A 447 -40.87 10.60 35.14
CA VAL A 447 -40.45 10.52 33.73
C VAL A 447 -40.68 11.90 33.12
N CYS A 448 -39.76 12.81 33.43
CA CYS A 448 -39.57 14.07 32.73
C CYS A 448 -38.07 14.21 32.49
N VAL A 449 -37.62 13.89 31.28
CA VAL A 449 -36.27 14.23 30.80
C VAL A 449 -36.41 14.70 29.35
N GLY A 450 -35.99 15.95 29.08
CA GLY A 450 -35.70 16.40 27.72
C GLY A 450 -36.89 16.73 26.79
N GLY A 451 -38.01 17.23 27.31
CA GLY A 451 -39.05 17.88 26.48
C GLY A 451 -39.99 16.95 25.69
N TRP A 452 -39.78 15.63 25.72
CA TRP A 452 -40.71 14.66 25.14
C TRP A 452 -41.63 14.10 26.22
N CYS A 453 -42.75 14.79 26.47
CA CYS A 453 -43.86 14.24 27.24
C CYS A 453 -44.65 13.25 26.38
N LEU A 454 -44.41 11.95 26.58
CA LEU A 454 -45.22 10.84 26.05
C LEU A 454 -46.68 10.80 26.57
N HIS A 455 -47.15 11.87 27.22
CA HIS A 455 -48.56 12.02 27.62
C HIS A 455 -49.45 12.52 26.46
N ALA A 456 -48.87 13.10 25.40
CA ALA A 456 -49.65 13.69 24.30
C ALA A 456 -50.07 12.68 23.21
N LEU A 457 -49.57 11.44 23.24
CA LEU A 457 -49.89 10.45 22.21
C LEU A 457 -51.08 9.53 22.56
N TRP A 458 -51.63 9.58 23.77
CA TRP A 458 -52.65 8.61 24.17
C TRP A 458 -53.72 9.10 25.15
N THR A 459 -54.05 10.39 25.15
CA THR A 459 -55.36 10.85 25.67
C THR A 459 -55.85 12.05 24.86
N ASN A 460 -56.74 11.81 23.89
CA ASN A 460 -57.71 12.83 23.53
C ASN A 460 -58.98 12.45 24.27
N SER A 461 -59.37 13.25 25.25
CA SER A 461 -60.53 13.03 26.13
C SER A 461 -61.88 13.21 25.43
N GLU A 462 -61.93 13.17 24.10
CA GLU A 462 -63.17 13.21 23.35
C GLU A 462 -63.13 12.15 22.25
N GLY A 463 -63.74 11.01 22.54
CA GLY A 463 -63.89 9.89 21.63
C GLY A 463 -64.62 10.29 20.35
N ARG A 464 -63.88 10.64 19.30
CA ARG A 464 -64.35 10.61 17.92
C ARG A 464 -63.29 9.99 17.03
N HIS A 465 -63.57 8.78 16.56
CA HIS A 465 -62.92 8.22 15.39
C HIS A 465 -63.17 9.13 14.18
N ARG A 466 -62.11 9.49 13.47
CA ARG A 466 -62.19 9.77 12.03
C ARG A 466 -61.02 9.09 11.32
N LEU A 467 -61.41 8.50 10.18
CA LEU A 467 -60.64 7.74 9.21
C LEU A 467 -59.32 8.37 8.81
#